data_AF-A0A852NWP0-F1
#
_entry.id   AF-A0A852NWP0-F1
#
_cell.length_a   1.000
_cell.length_b   1.000
_cell.length_c   1.000
_cell.angle_alpha   90.00
_cell.angle_beta   90.00
_cell.angle_gamma   90.00
#
_symmetry.space_group_name_H-M   'P 1'
#
loop_
_entity.id
_entity.type
_entity.pdbx_description
1 polymer ?
#
loop_
_entity_poly.entity_id
_entity_poly.type
_entity_poly.pdbx_seq_one_letter_code
_entity_poly.pdbx_strand_id
1 'polypeptide(L)'
;QPQFCHDLDETERRELKLFAQRRKRENLGQGSVRALPLTSAGAVCQQCGGAVRGGQLAVFAARAGLGACWHPQCFQCSQCRQPLVDLLYFCPGGARGVLLCGRHHGETLRERCPGCDEV
;
A
#
# COMPACT_ATOMS: atom_id res chain seq x y z
N GLN A 1 -18.07 1.17 26.76
CA GLN A 1 -17.20 1.48 25.62
C GLN A 1 -16.01 0.58 25.72
N PRO A 2 -15.77 -0.33 24.76
CA PRO A 2 -14.60 -1.18 24.81
C PRO A 2 -13.37 -0.35 24.45
N GLN A 3 -12.41 -0.29 25.38
CA GLN A 3 -11.17 0.49 25.26
C GLN A 3 -10.05 -0.28 24.56
N PHE A 4 -10.23 -1.59 24.32
CA PHE A 4 -9.19 -2.48 23.80
C PHE A 4 -9.76 -3.52 22.82
N CYS A 5 -8.89 -4.08 21.98
CA CYS A 5 -9.23 -5.11 20.98
C CYS A 5 -9.69 -6.46 21.57
N HIS A 6 -9.66 -6.61 22.91
CA HIS A 6 -10.09 -7.83 23.60
C HIS A 6 -11.59 -7.89 23.87
N ASP A 7 -12.28 -6.76 23.97
CA ASP A 7 -13.69 -6.67 24.39
C ASP A 7 -14.63 -6.26 23.25
N LEU A 8 -14.37 -6.75 22.03
CA LEU A 8 -15.20 -6.43 20.87
C LEU A 8 -16.62 -6.98 21.04
N ASP A 9 -17.61 -6.09 21.00
CA ASP A 9 -19.03 -6.49 21.01
C ASP A 9 -19.44 -7.18 19.69
N GLU A 10 -20.66 -7.71 19.60
CA GLU A 10 -21.11 -8.41 18.39
C GLU A 10 -21.11 -7.53 17.13
N THR A 11 -21.36 -6.23 17.29
CA THR A 11 -21.35 -5.25 16.21
C THR A 11 -19.93 -5.04 15.72
N GLU A 12 -18.99 -4.79 16.63
CA GLU A 12 -17.58 -4.58 16.32
C GLU A 12 -16.93 -5.83 15.75
N ARG A 13 -17.31 -7.03 16.22
CA ARG A 13 -16.85 -8.30 15.64
C ARG A 13 -17.35 -8.48 14.21
N ARG A 14 -18.57 -8.03 13.91
CA ARG A 14 -19.11 -8.03 12.54
C ARG A 14 -18.38 -7.03 11.66
N GLU A 15 -18.11 -5.83 12.16
CA GLU A 15 -17.33 -4.80 11.47
C GLU A 15 -15.90 -5.27 11.19
N LEU A 16 -15.24 -5.90 12.16
CA LEU A 16 -13.90 -6.47 12.00
C LEU A 16 -13.88 -7.55 10.91
N LYS A 17 -14.89 -8.44 10.89
CA LYS A 17 -15.02 -9.47 9.83
C LYS A 17 -15.21 -8.83 8.45
N LEU A 18 -16.06 -7.81 8.35
CA LEU A 18 -16.27 -7.07 7.10
C LEU A 18 -15.00 -6.34 6.65
N PHE A 19 -14.27 -5.73 7.58
CA PHE A 19 -12.99 -5.08 7.32
C PHE A 19 -11.93 -6.08 6.86
N ALA A 20 -11.80 -7.22 7.53
CA ALA A 20 -10.87 -8.29 7.15
C ALA A 20 -11.20 -8.88 5.78
N GLN A 21 -12.48 -9.12 5.47
CA GLN A 21 -12.91 -9.60 4.14
C GLN A 21 -12.67 -8.56 3.05
N ARG A 22 -12.98 -7.28 3.33
CA ARG A 22 -12.71 -6.17 2.40
C ARG A 22 -11.21 -6.05 2.15
N ARG A 23 -10.38 -6.08 3.19
CA ARG A 23 -8.92 -6.13 3.07
C ARG A 23 -8.48 -7.34 2.27
N LYS A 24 -8.97 -8.55 2.54
CA LYS A 24 -8.58 -9.76 1.79
C LYS A 24 -8.93 -9.66 0.30
N ARG A 25 -10.10 -9.09 -0.04
CA ARG A 25 -10.50 -8.81 -1.43
C ARG A 25 -9.67 -7.69 -2.07
N GLU A 26 -9.21 -6.75 -1.28
CA GLU A 26 -8.45 -5.57 -1.71
C GLU A 26 -6.91 -5.75 -1.63
N ASN A 27 -6.43 -6.82 -0.99
CA ASN A 27 -5.04 -7.16 -0.65
C ASN A 27 -4.26 -7.86 -1.78
N LEU A 28 -4.62 -7.64 -3.05
CA LEU A 28 -3.75 -8.02 -4.18
C LEU A 28 -2.64 -6.97 -4.44
N GLY A 29 -2.52 -5.94 -3.59
CA GLY A 29 -1.55 -4.86 -3.69
C GLY A 29 -0.17 -5.23 -3.15
N GLN A 30 0.43 -6.33 -3.60
CA GLN A 30 1.88 -6.49 -3.50
C GLN A 30 2.49 -5.91 -4.79
N GLY A 31 3.53 -5.08 -4.67
CA GLY A 31 4.20 -4.53 -5.84
C GLY A 31 4.79 -5.63 -6.71
N SER A 32 4.54 -5.62 -8.02
CA SER A 32 5.19 -6.56 -8.93
C SER A 32 6.54 -6.01 -9.34
N VAL A 33 7.62 -6.66 -8.90
CA VAL A 33 8.99 -6.30 -9.28
C VAL A 33 9.35 -7.00 -10.58
N ARG A 34 9.71 -6.22 -11.60
CA ARG A 34 10.23 -6.77 -12.86
C ARG A 34 11.22 -5.79 -13.50
N ALA A 35 12.19 -6.33 -14.24
CA ALA A 35 13.03 -5.50 -15.08
C ALA A 35 12.22 -4.97 -16.28
N LEU A 36 12.42 -3.71 -16.63
CA LEU A 36 11.90 -3.17 -17.88
C LEU A 36 12.65 -3.83 -19.07
N PRO A 37 11.97 -4.17 -20.18
CA PRO A 37 12.66 -4.64 -21.39
C PRO A 37 13.76 -3.66 -21.80
N LEU A 38 14.90 -4.18 -22.26
CA LEU A 38 16.01 -3.35 -22.75
C LEU A 38 15.59 -2.43 -23.91
N THR A 39 14.58 -2.85 -24.67
CA THR A 39 13.99 -2.12 -25.81
C THR A 39 12.91 -1.11 -25.39
N SER A 40 12.54 -1.05 -24.11
CA SER A 40 11.56 -0.06 -23.65
C SER A 40 12.15 1.34 -23.71
N ALA A 41 11.35 2.33 -24.11
CA ALA A 41 11.73 3.75 -24.13
C ALA A 41 11.99 4.35 -22.73
N GLY A 42 12.06 3.51 -21.69
CA GLY A 42 12.03 3.88 -20.29
C GLY A 42 10.60 4.09 -19.79
N ALA A 43 10.44 4.09 -18.47
CA ALA A 43 9.21 4.47 -17.78
C ALA A 43 9.51 5.61 -16.81
N VAL A 44 8.50 6.34 -16.37
CA VAL A 44 8.68 7.45 -15.42
C VAL A 44 8.28 6.99 -14.02
N CYS A 45 9.20 7.14 -13.07
CA CYS A 45 8.94 6.83 -11.68
C CYS A 45 7.96 7.84 -11.10
N GLN A 46 6.81 7.36 -10.60
CA GLN A 46 5.73 8.21 -10.09
C GLN A 46 6.10 9.01 -8.84
N GLN A 47 7.09 8.56 -8.06
CA GLN A 47 7.50 9.25 -6.84
C GLN A 47 8.52 10.38 -7.07
N CYS A 48 9.56 10.14 -7.88
CA CYS A 48 10.65 11.11 -8.06
C CYS A 48 10.62 11.81 -9.42
N GLY A 49 9.74 11.42 -10.34
CA GLY A 49 9.70 11.92 -11.72
C GLY A 49 10.89 11.49 -12.59
N GLY A 50 11.85 10.76 -12.04
CA GLY A 50 13.01 10.27 -12.76
C GLY A 50 12.69 9.12 -13.72
N ALA A 51 13.49 8.98 -14.77
CA ALA A 51 13.35 7.89 -15.73
C ALA A 51 13.91 6.58 -15.17
N VAL A 52 13.11 5.53 -15.24
CA VAL A 52 13.51 4.13 -15.07
C VAL A 52 13.91 3.59 -16.43
N ARG A 53 15.19 3.31 -16.64
CA ARG A 53 15.72 2.91 -17.95
C ARG A 53 15.39 1.45 -18.25
N GLY A 54 15.36 1.09 -19.54
CA GLY A 54 15.31 -0.30 -19.97
C GLY A 54 16.44 -1.12 -19.34
N GLY A 55 16.11 -2.32 -18.86
CA GLY A 55 17.00 -3.20 -18.10
C GLY A 55 17.05 -2.96 -16.58
N GLN A 56 16.55 -1.82 -16.09
CA GLN A 56 16.49 -1.56 -14.63
C GLN A 56 15.25 -2.19 -14.00
N LEU A 57 15.37 -2.52 -12.71
CA LEU A 57 14.25 -3.00 -11.91
C LEU A 57 13.25 -1.88 -11.66
N ALA A 58 11.97 -2.21 -11.85
CA ALA A 58 10.85 -1.34 -11.55
C ALA A 58 9.80 -2.12 -10.76
N VAL A 59 9.14 -1.43 -9.84
CA VAL A 59 7.98 -1.93 -9.10
C VAL A 59 6.74 -1.41 -9.79
N PHE A 60 5.81 -2.29 -10.14
CA PHE A 60 4.53 -1.95 -10.73
C PHE A 60 3.42 -2.19 -9.72
N ALA A 61 2.51 -1.22 -9.63
CA ALA A 61 1.38 -1.27 -8.71
C ALA A 61 0.09 -1.08 -9.49
N ALA A 62 -0.60 -2.19 -9.78
CA ALA A 62 -1.82 -2.20 -10.61
C ALA A 62 -2.90 -1.22 -10.09
N ARG A 63 -3.03 -1.09 -8.77
CA ARG A 63 -4.01 -0.19 -8.14
C ARG A 63 -3.68 1.30 -8.23
N ALA A 64 -2.42 1.64 -8.49
CA ALA A 64 -1.96 3.02 -8.60
C ALA A 64 -1.96 3.51 -10.06
N GLY A 65 -2.66 2.80 -10.95
CA GLY A 65 -2.84 3.15 -12.36
C GLY A 65 -2.17 2.15 -13.30
N LEU A 66 -2.75 1.98 -14.50
CA LEU A 66 -2.16 1.17 -15.55
C LEU A 66 -0.79 1.73 -15.94
N GLY A 67 0.23 0.87 -15.91
CA GLY A 67 1.60 1.26 -16.27
C GLY A 67 2.33 2.11 -15.22
N ALA A 68 1.71 2.39 -14.07
CA ALA A 68 2.37 3.11 -13.01
C ALA A 68 3.57 2.31 -12.47
N CYS A 69 4.72 2.97 -12.37
CA CYS A 69 5.97 2.34 -11.97
C CYS A 69 6.75 3.21 -10.99
N TRP A 70 7.58 2.54 -10.19
CA TRP A 70 8.48 3.15 -9.23
C TRP A 70 9.84 2.46 -9.31
N HIS A 71 10.90 3.17 -8.97
CA HIS A 71 12.12 2.49 -8.54
C HIS A 71 11.83 1.68 -7.27
N PRO A 72 12.54 0.55 -7.04
CA PRO A 72 12.40 -0.22 -5.80
C PRO A 72 12.51 0.63 -4.53
N GLN A 73 13.50 1.52 -4.49
CA GLN A 73 13.70 2.47 -3.39
C GLN A 73 12.64 3.56 -3.29
N CYS A 74 11.92 3.85 -4.38
CA CYS A 74 10.88 4.87 -4.42
C CYS A 74 9.50 4.30 -4.09
N PHE A 75 9.35 2.98 -4.03
CA PHE A 75 8.10 2.31 -3.73
C PHE A 75 7.94 2.17 -2.20
N GLN A 76 7.58 3.28 -1.57
CA GLN A 76 7.57 3.42 -0.11
C GLN A 76 6.29 4.11 0.36
N CYS A 77 5.95 3.92 1.63
CA CYS A 77 4.84 4.63 2.25
C CYS A 77 5.11 6.13 2.31
N SER A 78 4.15 6.95 1.92
CA SER A 78 4.27 8.42 1.94
C SER A 78 4.36 9.01 3.35
N GLN A 79 3.94 8.28 4.39
CA GLN A 79 4.01 8.75 5.79
C GLN A 79 5.30 8.31 6.50
N CYS A 80 5.55 7.01 6.62
CA CYS A 80 6.73 6.50 7.34
C CYS A 80 7.93 6.18 6.46
N ARG A 81 7.84 6.34 5.14
CA ARG A 81 8.90 5.99 4.17
C ARG A 81 9.34 4.52 4.19
N GLN A 82 8.59 3.64 4.84
CA GLN A 82 8.85 2.20 4.84
C GLN A 82 8.72 1.64 3.41
N PRO A 83 9.69 0.86 2.91
CA PRO A 83 9.59 0.18 1.63
C PRO A 83 8.37 -0.74 1.59
N LEU A 84 7.64 -0.72 0.49
CA LEU A 84 6.42 -1.52 0.30
C LEU A 84 6.61 -2.62 -0.76
N VAL A 85 7.84 -2.85 -1.21
CA VAL A 85 8.15 -3.82 -2.27
C VAL A 85 7.69 -5.22 -1.87
N ASP A 86 7.99 -5.61 -0.63
CA ASP A 86 7.64 -6.92 -0.05
C ASP A 86 6.39 -6.88 0.83
N LEU A 87 5.72 -5.72 0.91
CA LEU A 87 4.59 -5.50 1.79
C LEU A 87 3.33 -5.13 1.01
N LEU A 88 2.19 -5.25 1.69
CA LEU A 88 0.95 -4.74 1.15
C LEU A 88 0.97 -3.21 1.11
N TYR A 89 0.71 -2.66 -0.07
CA TYR A 89 0.49 -1.24 -0.27
C TYR A 89 -1.01 -0.95 -0.47
N PHE A 90 -1.39 0.26 -0.07
CA PHE A 90 -2.71 0.82 -0.26
C PHE A 90 -2.57 2.13 -1.03
N CYS A 91 -3.51 2.41 -1.93
CA CYS A 91 -3.51 3.64 -2.71
C CYS A 91 -4.92 4.27 -2.71
N PRO A 92 -5.28 5.03 -1.66
CA PRO A 92 -6.56 5.73 -1.59
C PRO A 92 -6.67 6.73 -2.74
N GLY A 93 -7.74 6.64 -3.55
CA GLY A 93 -7.88 7.48 -4.75
C GLY A 93 -7.25 6.91 -6.03
N GLY A 94 -6.71 5.68 -5.98
CA GLY A 94 -6.27 4.95 -7.17
C GLY A 94 -5.10 5.62 -7.89
N ALA A 95 -5.25 5.92 -9.18
CA ALA A 95 -4.17 6.50 -9.98
C ALA A 95 -3.71 7.91 -9.55
N ARG A 96 -4.54 8.64 -8.78
CA ARG A 96 -4.19 9.95 -8.21
C ARG A 96 -3.86 9.88 -6.71
N GLY A 97 -3.81 8.67 -6.16
CA GLY A 97 -3.60 8.41 -4.74
C GLY A 97 -2.12 8.37 -4.36
N VAL A 98 -1.90 8.38 -3.04
CA VAL A 98 -0.56 8.18 -2.45
C VAL A 98 -0.41 6.76 -1.94
N LEU A 99 0.82 6.23 -1.93
CA LEU A 99 1.12 4.91 -1.41
C LEU A 99 1.16 4.94 0.13
N LEU A 100 0.34 4.11 0.76
CA LEU A 100 0.30 3.94 2.21
C LEU A 100 0.58 2.49 2.60
N CYS A 101 1.29 2.29 3.71
CA CYS A 101 1.38 0.97 4.32
C CYS A 101 0.05 0.63 5.03
N GLY A 102 -0.15 -0.65 5.35
CA GLY A 102 -1.37 -1.10 6.02
C GLY A 102 -1.65 -0.45 7.39
N ARG A 103 -0.63 0.13 8.05
CA ARG A 103 -0.77 0.91 9.30
C ARG A 103 -1.41 2.27 8.99
N HIS A 104 -0.75 3.10 8.19
CA HIS A 104 -1.22 4.46 7.85
C HIS A 104 -2.51 4.46 7.04
N HIS A 105 -2.76 3.45 6.21
CA HIS A 105 -4.07 3.31 5.57
C HIS A 105 -5.17 3.01 6.59
N GLY A 106 -4.88 2.18 7.61
CA GLY A 106 -5.82 1.89 8.68
C GLY A 106 -6.23 3.14 9.44
N GLU A 107 -5.26 3.99 9.77
CA GLU A 107 -5.46 5.28 10.48
C GLU A 107 -6.40 6.23 9.72
N THR A 108 -6.46 6.17 8.38
CA THR A 108 -7.43 6.97 7.60
C THR A 108 -8.87 6.47 7.69
N LEU A 109 -9.09 5.24 8.17
CA LEU A 109 -10.41 4.62 8.24
C LEU A 109 -10.95 4.59 9.67
N ARG A 110 -10.13 4.19 10.63
CA ARG A 110 -10.42 4.24 12.07
C ARG A 110 -9.12 4.40 12.86
N GLU A 111 -9.21 5.11 13.98
CA GLU A 111 -8.11 5.19 14.94
C GLU A 111 -7.76 3.79 15.48
N ARG A 112 -6.46 3.52 15.58
CA ARG A 112 -5.96 2.28 16.17
C ARG A 112 -6.26 2.32 17.67
N CYS A 113 -6.73 1.21 18.25
CA CYS A 113 -6.98 1.20 19.70
C CYS A 113 -5.65 1.29 20.47
N PRO A 114 -5.63 1.93 21.66
CA PRO A 114 -4.40 2.15 22.44
C PRO A 114 -3.62 0.86 22.75
N GLY A 115 -4.30 -0.28 22.97
CA GLY A 115 -3.63 -1.56 23.23
C GLY A 115 -3.00 -2.23 21.99
N CYS A 116 -3.40 -1.83 20.78
CA CYS A 116 -2.74 -2.28 19.54
C CYS A 116 -1.63 -1.32 19.07
N ASP A 117 -1.47 -0.19 19.76
CA ASP A 117 -0.49 0.86 19.49
C ASP A 117 0.61 0.92 20.56
N GLU A 118 0.73 -0.12 21.40
CA GLU A 118 1.84 -0.23 22.35
C GLU A 118 3.17 -0.16 21.59
N VAL A 119 3.93 0.89 21.94
CA VAL A 119 5.25 1.26 21.38
C VAL A 119 6.33 0.35 21.94
#